data_AF-A0A2S2NBG1-F1
#
_entry.id   AF-A0A2S2NBG1-F1
#
_cell.length_a   1.000
_cell.length_b   1.000
_cell.length_c   1.000
_cell.angle_alpha   90.00
_cell.angle_beta   90.00
_cell.angle_gamma   90.00
#
_symmetry.space_group_name_H-M   'P 1'
#
loop_
_entity.id
_entity.type
_entity.pdbx_description
1 polymer ?
#
loop_
_entity_poly.entity_id
_entity_poly.type
_entity_poly.pdbx_seq_one_letter_code
_entity_poly.pdbx_strand_id
1 'polypeptide(L)'
;MVKLLRNTLGDWGLLFNSNNEAIKWKYFKKLVNIQNESGLHAATKIKTRHIRYFKKKMKVNLAVQMFSNSIADAILYCKNDLQMAEFDGAEPTDEFCRRINNILDILNTRNYLSKSPYNKPISNFSKHEIIIYIEDSIKYLESLQCLEKKPKIGLRSIIKSERKTGFIGLIVSLTSFCNLTKELISTGQLSFILSYKFSQDHIEMLFSAIRARGGYNNNPTVAQFEAAYKAIAIIMLK
;
A
#
# COMPACT_ATOMS: atom_id res chain seq x y z
N MET A 1 1.72 -0.15 6.61
CA MET A 1 2.48 1.03 6.11
C MET A 1 1.68 1.90 5.14
N VAL A 2 1.04 1.35 4.10
CA VAL A 2 0.25 2.11 3.09
C VAL A 2 -0.75 3.13 3.65
N LYS A 3 -1.37 2.84 4.80
CA LYS A 3 -2.26 3.79 5.50
C LYS A 3 -1.58 5.12 5.79
N LEU A 4 -0.30 5.08 6.20
CA LEU A 4 0.48 6.27 6.51
C LEU A 4 0.80 7.05 5.25
N LEU A 5 1.16 6.39 4.14
CA LEU A 5 1.37 7.03 2.84
C LEU A 5 0.10 7.78 2.38
N ARG A 6 -1.05 7.10 2.40
CA ARG A 6 -2.36 7.72 2.08
C ARG A 6 -2.63 8.92 2.98
N ASN A 7 -2.44 8.78 4.29
CA ASN A 7 -2.69 9.89 5.22
C ASN A 7 -1.74 11.06 4.96
N THR A 8 -0.46 10.81 4.64
CA THR A 8 0.52 11.83 4.27
C THR A 8 0.10 12.59 3.03
N LEU A 9 -0.14 11.88 1.91
CA LEU A 9 -0.54 12.52 0.66
C LEU A 9 -1.91 13.20 0.79
N GLY A 10 -2.86 12.59 1.49
CA GLY A 10 -4.20 13.13 1.66
C GLY A 10 -4.27 14.37 2.57
N ASP A 11 -3.46 14.43 3.63
CA ASP A 11 -3.44 15.58 4.54
C ASP A 11 -2.57 16.72 4.00
N TRP A 12 -1.43 16.42 3.37
CA TRP A 12 -0.53 17.44 2.81
C TRP A 12 -0.92 17.88 1.40
N GLY A 13 -1.62 17.03 0.66
CA GLY A 13 -2.11 17.29 -0.68
C GLY A 13 -1.05 17.21 -1.78
N LEU A 14 0.24 17.28 -1.43
CA LEU A 14 1.35 17.40 -2.37
C LEU A 14 2.59 16.67 -1.86
N LEU A 15 3.20 15.88 -2.73
CA LEU A 15 4.55 15.32 -2.63
C LEU A 15 5.29 15.58 -3.95
N PHE A 16 6.58 15.31 -3.99
CA PHE A 16 7.39 15.46 -5.20
C PHE A 16 8.28 14.24 -5.41
N ASN A 17 8.53 13.90 -6.67
CA ASN A 17 9.53 12.88 -7.04
C ASN A 17 10.94 13.51 -7.12
N SER A 18 11.93 12.72 -7.54
CA SER A 18 13.33 13.16 -7.72
C SER A 18 13.50 14.31 -8.73
N ASN A 19 12.55 14.47 -9.65
CA ASN A 19 12.58 15.47 -10.72
C ASN A 19 11.85 16.76 -10.32
N ASN A 20 11.47 16.90 -9.04
CA ASN A 20 10.61 17.97 -8.52
C ASN A 20 9.22 18.02 -9.17
N GLU A 21 8.76 16.92 -9.76
CA GLU A 21 7.44 16.82 -10.34
C GLU A 21 6.41 16.46 -9.26
N ALA A 22 5.24 17.07 -9.36
CA ALA A 22 4.27 17.10 -8.28
C ALA A 22 3.30 15.90 -8.29
N ILE A 23 3.30 15.15 -7.19
CA ILE A 23 2.33 14.10 -6.87
C ILE A 23 1.17 14.74 -6.09
N LYS A 24 -0.02 14.82 -6.68
CA LYS A 24 -1.11 15.67 -6.16
C LYS A 24 -2.33 14.85 -5.75
N TRP A 25 -2.79 15.06 -4.52
CA TRP A 25 -4.03 14.46 -4.02
C TRP A 25 -5.28 14.94 -4.77
N LYS A 26 -5.20 16.11 -5.45
CA LYS A 26 -6.32 16.72 -6.17
C LYS A 26 -6.90 15.77 -7.23
N TYR A 27 -6.09 14.96 -7.89
CA TYR A 27 -6.54 14.09 -8.99
C TYR A 27 -7.51 13.01 -8.48
N PHE A 28 -7.29 12.45 -7.29
CA PHE A 28 -8.23 11.49 -6.69
C PHE A 28 -9.58 12.13 -6.37
N LYS A 29 -9.57 13.38 -5.85
CA LYS A 29 -10.81 14.12 -5.55
C LYS A 29 -11.62 14.36 -6.83
N LYS A 30 -10.95 14.84 -7.88
CA LYS A 30 -11.57 15.12 -9.17
C LYS A 30 -12.12 13.87 -9.83
N LEU A 31 -11.35 12.77 -9.86
CA LEU A 31 -11.82 11.49 -10.38
C LEU A 31 -13.10 11.03 -9.67
N VAL A 32 -13.16 11.13 -8.33
CA VAL A 32 -14.37 10.74 -7.59
C VAL A 32 -15.55 11.66 -7.91
N ASN A 33 -15.33 12.97 -8.06
CA ASN A 33 -16.40 13.92 -8.41
C ASN A 33 -16.99 13.61 -9.78
N ILE A 34 -16.15 13.46 -10.81
CA ILE A 34 -16.58 13.17 -12.18
C ILE A 34 -17.39 11.88 -12.24
N GLN A 35 -16.94 10.83 -11.53
CA GLN A 35 -17.69 9.57 -11.50
C GLN A 35 -19.05 9.68 -10.78
N ASN A 36 -19.15 10.53 -9.76
CA ASN A 36 -20.42 10.76 -9.06
C ASN A 36 -21.38 11.63 -9.89
N GLU A 37 -20.85 12.60 -10.65
CA GLU A 37 -21.64 13.50 -11.50
C GLU A 37 -22.14 12.79 -12.76
N SER A 38 -21.27 12.02 -13.43
CA SER A 38 -21.63 11.25 -14.63
C SER A 38 -22.42 9.98 -14.35
N GLY A 39 -22.32 9.42 -13.13
CA GLY A 39 -22.82 8.09 -12.79
C GLY A 39 -21.99 6.93 -13.38
N LEU A 40 -20.99 7.21 -14.23
CA LEU A 40 -20.11 6.23 -14.85
C LEU A 40 -18.78 6.14 -14.09
N HIS A 41 -18.31 4.92 -13.84
CA HIS A 41 -17.13 4.67 -13.02
C HIS A 41 -15.99 4.00 -13.80
N ALA A 42 -15.02 4.80 -14.26
CA ALA A 42 -13.75 4.29 -14.81
C ALA A 42 -12.94 3.51 -13.76
N ALA A 43 -12.92 3.97 -12.52
CA ALA A 43 -12.38 3.28 -11.35
C ALA A 43 -13.50 2.86 -10.39
N THR A 44 -14.04 1.66 -10.59
CA THR A 44 -15.23 1.15 -9.88
C THR A 44 -15.12 1.10 -8.36
N LYS A 45 -13.91 0.94 -7.82
CA LYS A 45 -13.67 0.76 -6.38
C LYS A 45 -13.52 2.06 -5.59
N ILE A 46 -12.99 3.13 -6.21
CA ILE A 46 -12.79 4.41 -5.51
C ILE A 46 -14.12 5.15 -5.36
N LYS A 47 -14.42 5.62 -4.15
CA LYS A 47 -15.68 6.32 -3.82
C LYS A 47 -15.40 7.48 -2.87
N THR A 48 -16.42 8.29 -2.55
CA THR A 48 -16.32 9.43 -1.64
C THR A 48 -15.74 9.08 -0.27
N ARG A 49 -15.96 7.84 0.23
CA ARG A 49 -15.36 7.33 1.48
C ARG A 49 -13.83 7.22 1.46
N HIS A 50 -13.23 7.06 0.27
CA HIS A 50 -11.78 7.02 0.10
C HIS A 50 -11.17 8.42 0.21
N ILE A 51 -11.88 9.43 -0.29
CA ILE A 51 -11.49 10.84 -0.15
C ILE A 51 -11.72 11.33 1.28
N ARG A 52 -12.87 11.01 1.87
CA ARG A 52 -13.23 11.33 3.26
C ARG A 52 -12.70 10.27 4.24
N TYR A 53 -11.43 9.88 4.10
CA TYR A 53 -10.84 8.78 4.87
C TYR A 53 -10.64 9.08 6.35
N PHE A 54 -10.82 10.32 6.83
CA PHE A 54 -10.61 10.69 8.24
C PHE A 54 -11.36 9.78 9.22
N LYS A 55 -12.63 9.45 8.93
CA LYS A 55 -13.45 8.53 9.73
C LYS A 55 -13.06 7.06 9.58
N LYS A 56 -12.22 6.72 8.61
CA LYS A 56 -11.77 5.35 8.27
C LYS A 56 -10.24 5.28 8.12
N LYS A 57 -9.51 6.10 8.89
CA LYS A 57 -8.03 6.22 8.82
C LYS A 57 -7.32 4.88 9.02
N MET A 58 -7.91 3.98 9.81
CA MET A 58 -7.36 2.65 10.08
C MET A 58 -7.72 1.57 9.06
N LYS A 59 -8.64 1.83 8.13
CA LYS A 59 -9.03 0.85 7.10
C LYS A 59 -7.94 0.73 6.03
N VAL A 60 -7.23 -0.40 6.06
CA VAL A 60 -6.14 -0.72 5.12
C VAL A 60 -6.69 -0.90 3.70
N ASN A 61 -7.81 -1.60 3.54
CA ASN A 61 -8.40 -1.85 2.22
C ASN A 61 -8.68 -0.56 1.43
N LEU A 62 -9.16 0.51 2.09
CA LEU A 62 -9.35 1.81 1.47
C LEU A 62 -8.02 2.44 1.04
N ALA A 63 -6.96 2.28 1.82
CA ALA A 63 -5.63 2.80 1.47
C ALA A 63 -5.00 2.05 0.30
N VAL A 64 -5.11 0.72 0.27
CA VAL A 64 -4.60 -0.11 -0.83
C VAL A 64 -5.33 0.22 -2.13
N GLN A 65 -6.66 0.31 -2.08
CA GLN A 65 -7.47 0.62 -3.26
C GLN A 65 -7.07 1.97 -3.87
N MET A 66 -6.74 2.98 -3.07
CA MET A 66 -6.33 4.32 -3.52
C MET A 66 -5.08 4.34 -4.41
N PHE A 67 -4.16 3.39 -4.22
CA PHE A 67 -2.91 3.30 -4.99
C PHE A 67 -2.91 2.06 -5.86
N SER A 68 -4.03 1.77 -6.52
CA SER A 68 -4.15 0.61 -7.41
C SER A 68 -3.93 1.00 -8.87
N ASN A 69 -3.50 0.03 -9.69
CA ASN A 69 -3.34 0.23 -11.13
C ASN A 69 -4.63 0.76 -11.78
N SER A 70 -5.80 0.26 -11.40
CA SER A 70 -7.09 0.74 -11.94
C SER A 70 -7.37 2.24 -11.69
N ILE A 71 -6.83 2.81 -10.60
CA ILE A 71 -6.96 4.26 -10.37
C ILE A 71 -5.95 5.03 -11.21
N ALA A 72 -4.74 4.50 -11.33
CA ALA A 72 -3.70 5.07 -12.18
C ALA A 72 -4.18 5.15 -13.64
N ASP A 73 -4.72 4.03 -14.16
CA ASP A 73 -5.33 3.93 -15.48
C ASP A 73 -6.49 4.92 -15.65
N ALA A 74 -7.39 5.04 -14.66
CA ALA A 74 -8.52 5.97 -14.74
C ALA A 74 -8.08 7.45 -14.71
N ILE A 75 -7.06 7.80 -13.93
CA ILE A 75 -6.48 9.15 -13.92
C ILE A 75 -5.88 9.47 -15.30
N LEU A 76 -5.14 8.52 -15.88
CA LEU A 76 -4.51 8.71 -17.17
C LEU A 76 -5.53 8.74 -18.32
N TYR A 77 -6.60 7.95 -18.23
CA TYR A 77 -7.73 7.98 -19.15
C TYR A 77 -8.42 9.36 -19.17
N CYS A 78 -8.67 9.95 -17.99
CA CYS A 78 -9.22 11.30 -17.92
C CYS A 78 -8.30 12.36 -18.55
N LYS A 79 -6.98 12.15 -18.47
CA LYS A 79 -5.99 13.05 -19.06
C LYS A 79 -5.87 12.86 -20.58
N ASN A 80 -5.64 11.64 -21.05
CA ASN A 80 -5.21 11.37 -22.41
C ASN A 80 -6.41 11.19 -23.36
N ASP A 81 -7.43 10.44 -22.93
CA ASP A 81 -8.58 10.09 -23.78
C ASP A 81 -9.69 11.12 -23.66
N LEU A 82 -10.01 11.59 -22.44
CA LEU A 82 -11.02 12.63 -22.22
C LEU A 82 -10.46 14.05 -22.32
N GLN A 83 -9.13 14.21 -22.40
CA GLN A 83 -8.44 15.50 -22.56
C GLN A 83 -8.85 16.57 -21.54
N MET A 84 -9.12 16.15 -20.30
CA MET A 84 -9.55 17.05 -19.25
C MET A 84 -8.35 17.80 -18.67
N ALA A 85 -8.26 19.12 -18.90
CA ALA A 85 -7.21 20.00 -18.35
C ALA A 85 -7.05 19.90 -16.81
N GLU A 86 -8.11 19.46 -16.16
CA GLU A 86 -8.15 19.13 -14.74
C GLU A 86 -7.07 18.13 -14.26
N PHE A 87 -6.63 17.24 -15.16
CA PHE A 87 -5.69 16.15 -14.94
C PHE A 87 -4.31 16.42 -15.56
N ASP A 88 -4.03 17.63 -16.04
CA ASP A 88 -2.72 17.96 -16.60
C ASP A 88 -1.60 17.81 -15.56
N GLY A 89 -0.53 17.12 -15.96
CA GLY A 89 0.59 16.76 -15.09
C GLY A 89 0.21 15.73 -14.02
N ALA A 90 -0.62 14.74 -14.37
CA ALA A 90 -1.00 13.63 -13.48
C ALA A 90 -0.03 12.45 -13.52
N GLU A 91 0.91 12.44 -14.48
CA GLU A 91 1.90 11.37 -14.69
C GLU A 91 2.71 11.04 -13.44
N PRO A 92 3.22 12.01 -12.65
CA PRO A 92 3.92 11.66 -11.41
C PRO A 92 3.00 10.98 -10.38
N THR A 93 1.70 11.29 -10.41
CA THR A 93 0.71 10.67 -9.51
C THR A 93 0.33 9.26 -9.98
N ASP A 94 0.21 9.05 -11.29
CA ASP A 94 0.07 7.71 -11.91
C ASP A 94 1.26 6.81 -11.54
N GLU A 95 2.48 7.29 -11.78
CA GLU A 95 3.72 6.56 -11.46
C GLU A 95 3.76 6.18 -9.97
N PHE A 96 3.46 7.15 -9.10
CA PHE A 96 3.39 6.90 -7.66
C PHE A 96 2.37 5.80 -7.32
N CYS A 97 1.17 5.82 -7.92
CA CYS A 97 0.17 4.79 -7.68
C CYS A 97 0.66 3.41 -8.14
N ARG A 98 1.24 3.28 -9.33
CA ARG A 98 1.73 2.00 -9.87
C ARG A 98 2.88 1.44 -9.04
N ARG A 99 3.83 2.29 -8.65
CA ARG A 99 4.96 1.89 -7.79
C ARG A 99 4.47 1.38 -6.45
N ILE A 100 3.57 2.12 -5.78
CA ILE A 100 3.00 1.66 -4.52
C ILE A 100 2.17 0.39 -4.69
N ASN A 101 1.39 0.24 -5.78
CA ASN A 101 0.66 -0.99 -6.08
C ASN A 101 1.61 -2.20 -6.12
N ASN A 102 2.66 -2.10 -6.95
CA ASN A 102 3.58 -3.21 -7.20
C ASN A 102 4.41 -3.56 -5.98
N ILE A 103 4.85 -2.56 -5.19
CA ILE A 103 5.50 -2.78 -3.89
C ILE A 103 4.60 -3.58 -2.95
N LEU A 104 3.31 -3.24 -2.88
CA LEU A 104 2.36 -3.94 -2.00
C LEU A 104 2.06 -5.35 -2.51
N ASP A 105 1.98 -5.52 -3.82
CA ASP A 105 1.83 -6.83 -4.47
C ASP A 105 3.01 -7.75 -4.14
N ILE A 106 4.26 -7.26 -4.27
CA ILE A 106 5.49 -8.01 -3.92
C ILE A 106 5.48 -8.44 -2.46
N LEU A 107 5.04 -7.56 -1.56
CA LEU A 107 5.03 -7.82 -0.11
C LEU A 107 3.78 -8.59 0.36
N ASN A 108 2.87 -9.01 -0.54
CA ASN A 108 1.61 -9.66 -0.18
C ASN A 108 1.21 -10.81 -1.12
N THR A 109 2.19 -11.52 -1.67
CA THR A 109 1.97 -12.69 -2.53
C THR A 109 1.44 -13.88 -1.73
N ARG A 110 0.37 -14.50 -2.22
CA ARG A 110 -0.32 -15.63 -1.56
C ARG A 110 -0.30 -16.94 -2.33
N ASN A 111 -0.27 -16.89 -3.66
CA ASN A 111 -0.34 -18.07 -4.53
C ASN A 111 0.14 -17.74 -5.95
N TYR A 112 0.21 -18.75 -6.82
CA TYR A 112 0.66 -18.64 -8.21
C TYR A 112 -0.40 -18.10 -9.20
N LEU A 113 -1.65 -17.94 -8.77
CA LEU A 113 -2.79 -17.64 -9.65
C LEU A 113 -2.87 -16.16 -10.07
N SER A 114 -2.05 -15.30 -9.48
CA SER A 114 -2.02 -13.89 -9.84
C SER A 114 -1.58 -13.71 -11.30
N LYS A 115 -2.26 -12.80 -12.00
CA LYS A 115 -1.86 -12.35 -13.34
C LYS A 115 -0.72 -11.33 -13.29
N SER A 116 -0.60 -10.58 -12.19
CA SER A 116 0.47 -9.59 -12.01
C SER A 116 1.80 -10.28 -11.71
N PRO A 117 2.89 -9.99 -12.45
CA PRO A 117 4.20 -10.59 -12.18
C PRO A 117 4.71 -10.25 -10.78
N TYR A 118 4.34 -9.07 -10.27
CA TYR A 118 4.73 -8.58 -8.93
C TYR A 118 3.99 -9.27 -7.79
N ASN A 119 2.88 -9.96 -8.05
CA ASN A 119 2.09 -10.70 -7.04
C ASN A 119 2.16 -12.22 -7.31
N LYS A 120 3.29 -12.68 -7.84
CA LYS A 120 3.60 -14.11 -8.01
C LYS A 120 4.68 -14.54 -7.01
N PRO A 121 4.73 -15.83 -6.64
CA PRO A 121 5.75 -16.32 -5.73
C PRO A 121 7.14 -16.10 -6.31
N ILE A 122 8.07 -15.64 -5.47
CA ILE A 122 9.43 -15.38 -5.91
C ILE A 122 10.18 -16.69 -5.89
N SER A 123 10.66 -17.12 -7.04
CA SER A 123 11.44 -18.34 -7.23
C SER A 123 12.79 -18.02 -7.86
N ASN A 124 13.62 -19.04 -8.06
CA ASN A 124 14.91 -18.86 -8.71
C ASN A 124 14.82 -18.25 -10.12
N PHE A 125 13.68 -18.43 -10.80
CA PHE A 125 13.42 -17.87 -12.13
C PHE A 125 13.08 -16.38 -12.10
N SER A 126 12.29 -15.92 -11.13
CA SER A 126 11.79 -14.54 -11.08
C SER A 126 12.61 -13.62 -10.15
N LYS A 127 13.47 -14.17 -9.29
CA LYS A 127 14.17 -13.41 -8.24
C LYS A 127 14.96 -12.22 -8.78
N HIS A 128 15.60 -12.35 -9.94
CA HIS A 128 16.49 -11.31 -10.48
C HIS A 128 15.71 -10.04 -10.84
N GLU A 129 14.64 -10.18 -11.62
CA GLU A 129 13.77 -9.06 -12.01
C GLU A 129 13.12 -8.40 -10.79
N ILE A 130 12.65 -9.21 -9.83
CA ILE A 130 12.02 -8.70 -8.61
C ILE A 130 13.03 -7.96 -7.73
N ILE A 131 14.25 -8.46 -7.57
CA ILE A 131 15.31 -7.79 -6.79
C ILE A 131 15.65 -6.44 -7.42
N ILE A 132 15.82 -6.37 -8.75
CA ILE A 132 16.06 -5.09 -9.46
C ILE A 132 14.92 -4.12 -9.19
N TYR A 133 13.67 -4.59 -9.30
CA TYR A 133 12.50 -3.75 -9.05
C TYR A 133 12.42 -3.28 -7.59
N ILE A 134 12.80 -4.14 -6.63
CA ILE A 134 12.87 -3.78 -5.21
C ILE A 134 13.92 -2.69 -4.98
N GLU A 135 15.12 -2.84 -5.54
CA GLU A 135 16.21 -1.87 -5.40
C GLU A 135 15.85 -0.51 -6.04
N ASP A 136 15.22 -0.52 -7.21
CA ASP A 136 14.66 0.69 -7.84
C ASP A 136 13.54 1.32 -7.00
N SER A 137 12.64 0.51 -6.43
CA SER A 137 11.56 0.97 -5.56
C SER A 137 12.07 1.61 -4.27
N ILE A 138 13.15 1.08 -3.68
CA ILE A 138 13.82 1.67 -2.51
C ILE A 138 14.35 3.07 -2.88
N LYS A 139 15.11 3.18 -3.98
CA LYS A 139 15.65 4.46 -4.46
C LYS A 139 14.54 5.48 -4.72
N TYR A 140 13.44 5.05 -5.33
CA TYR A 140 12.27 5.91 -5.55
C TYR A 140 11.67 6.40 -4.23
N LEU A 141 11.45 5.52 -3.25
CA LEU A 141 10.89 5.92 -1.95
C LEU A 141 11.81 6.88 -1.17
N GLU A 142 13.13 6.72 -1.29
CA GLU A 142 14.14 7.60 -0.68
C GLU A 142 14.20 8.97 -1.36
N SER A 143 13.97 9.01 -2.68
CA SER A 143 14.01 10.24 -3.48
C SER A 143 12.77 11.11 -3.33
N LEU A 144 11.67 10.58 -2.78
CA LEU A 144 10.45 11.34 -2.54
C LEU A 144 10.68 12.53 -1.60
N GLN A 145 10.08 13.65 -1.95
CA GLN A 145 10.20 14.91 -1.22
C GLN A 145 8.84 15.47 -0.81
N CYS A 146 8.88 16.38 0.15
CA CYS A 146 7.74 17.14 0.64
C CYS A 146 8.14 18.59 0.88
N LEU A 147 7.15 19.47 1.00
CA LEU A 147 7.42 20.87 1.33
C LEU A 147 8.09 20.99 2.72
N GLU A 148 8.99 21.96 2.85
CA GLU A 148 9.57 22.32 4.13
C GLU A 148 8.51 22.81 5.14
N LYS A 149 8.86 22.70 6.43
CA LYS A 149 8.09 23.32 7.50
C LYS A 149 8.21 24.84 7.40
N LYS A 150 7.20 25.56 7.88
CA LYS A 150 7.11 27.02 7.77
C LYS A 150 8.43 27.73 8.17
N PRO A 151 8.85 28.75 7.40
CA PRO A 151 8.26 29.20 6.14
C PRO A 151 8.50 28.13 5.05
N LYS A 152 7.47 27.80 4.25
CA LYS A 152 7.48 26.70 3.25
C LYS A 152 8.38 27.05 2.06
N ILE A 153 9.67 27.23 2.29
CA ILE A 153 10.64 27.65 1.28
C ILE A 153 11.51 26.43 1.00
N GLY A 154 11.23 25.74 -0.10
CA GLY A 154 12.02 24.59 -0.53
C GLY A 154 11.39 23.22 -0.29
N LEU A 155 12.15 22.21 -0.68
CA LEU A 155 11.80 20.79 -0.63
C LEU A 155 12.73 20.07 0.33
N ARG A 156 12.17 19.20 1.16
CA ARG A 156 12.91 18.28 2.03
C ARG A 156 12.51 16.85 1.75
N SER A 157 13.44 15.94 1.93
CA SER A 157 13.20 14.50 1.78
C SER A 157 12.10 14.00 2.73
N ILE A 158 11.20 13.14 2.21
CA ILE A 158 10.08 12.56 2.97
C ILE A 158 10.57 11.73 4.15
N ILE A 159 11.73 11.06 4.01
CA ILE A 159 12.31 10.20 5.05
C ILE A 159 12.94 11.01 6.20
N LYS A 160 13.12 12.33 6.03
CA LYS A 160 13.53 13.26 7.09
C LYS A 160 12.35 14.02 7.71
N SER A 161 11.14 13.83 7.19
CA SER A 161 9.92 14.52 7.66
C SER A 161 9.32 13.89 8.92
N GLU A 162 8.31 14.54 9.51
CA GLU A 162 7.57 14.00 10.67
C GLU A 162 6.68 12.80 10.29
N ARG A 163 6.39 12.62 8.99
CA ARG A 163 5.57 11.52 8.47
C ARG A 163 6.40 10.43 7.77
N LYS A 164 7.69 10.36 8.10
CA LYS A 164 8.65 9.41 7.55
C LYS A 164 8.33 7.94 7.82
N THR A 165 7.67 7.62 8.93
CA THR A 165 7.49 6.24 9.43
C THR A 165 6.90 5.28 8.39
N GLY A 166 5.91 5.72 7.60
CA GLY A 166 5.31 4.87 6.58
C GLY A 166 6.26 4.52 5.43
N PHE A 167 7.10 5.47 5.04
CA PHE A 167 8.05 5.35 3.94
C PHE A 167 9.28 4.55 4.37
N ILE A 168 9.86 4.88 5.54
CA ILE A 168 10.98 4.12 6.12
C ILE A 168 10.57 2.67 6.36
N GLY A 169 9.36 2.43 6.88
CA GLY A 169 8.87 1.07 7.07
C GLY A 169 8.85 0.26 5.77
N LEU A 170 8.44 0.86 4.64
CA LEU A 170 8.43 0.19 3.35
C LEU A 170 9.85 -0.06 2.85
N ILE A 171 10.75 0.91 2.98
CA ILE A 171 12.17 0.77 2.63
C ILE A 171 12.77 -0.41 3.40
N VAL A 172 12.64 -0.42 4.73
CA VAL A 172 13.16 -1.51 5.57
C VAL A 172 12.54 -2.85 5.19
N SER A 173 11.22 -2.90 4.96
CA SER A 173 10.54 -4.14 4.56
C SER A 173 11.07 -4.68 3.23
N LEU A 174 11.28 -3.80 2.26
CA LEU A 174 11.84 -4.13 0.95
C LEU A 174 13.30 -4.59 1.06
N THR A 175 14.13 -3.90 1.84
CA THR A 175 15.53 -4.28 2.08
C THR A 175 15.60 -5.65 2.77
N SER A 176 14.85 -5.86 3.85
CA SER A 176 14.82 -7.14 4.57
C SER A 176 14.33 -8.26 3.67
N PHE A 177 13.28 -8.02 2.87
CA PHE A 177 12.73 -9.03 1.97
C PHE A 177 13.67 -9.38 0.81
N CYS A 178 14.42 -8.40 0.30
CA CYS A 178 15.48 -8.62 -0.69
C CYS A 178 16.57 -9.55 -0.14
N ASN A 179 17.07 -9.25 1.07
CA ASN A 179 18.09 -10.08 1.73
C ASN A 179 17.57 -11.49 2.00
N LEU A 180 16.35 -11.62 2.51
CA LEU A 180 15.70 -12.90 2.77
C LEU A 180 15.53 -13.73 1.48
N THR A 181 15.17 -13.07 0.38
CA THR A 181 15.05 -13.73 -0.93
C THR A 181 16.41 -14.23 -1.41
N LYS A 182 17.46 -13.41 -1.29
CA LYS A 182 18.82 -13.80 -1.66
C LYS A 182 19.27 -15.00 -0.85
N GLU A 183 19.06 -14.99 0.47
CA GLU A 183 19.42 -16.08 1.38
C GLU A 183 18.61 -17.35 1.10
N LEU A 184 17.29 -17.32 1.19
CA LEU A 184 16.47 -18.55 1.15
C LEU A 184 16.39 -19.18 -0.25
N ILE A 185 16.33 -18.36 -1.32
CA ILE A 185 16.22 -18.89 -2.70
C ILE A 185 17.60 -19.23 -3.27
N SER A 186 18.60 -18.37 -3.09
CA SER A 186 19.90 -18.60 -3.75
C SER A 186 20.73 -19.68 -3.08
N THR A 187 20.50 -19.96 -1.79
CA THR A 187 21.09 -21.13 -1.11
C THR A 187 20.33 -22.43 -1.39
N GLY A 188 19.16 -22.35 -2.04
CA GLY A 188 18.32 -23.52 -2.33
C GLY A 188 17.49 -24.03 -1.15
N GLN A 189 17.45 -23.30 -0.02
CA GLN A 189 16.62 -23.68 1.14
C GLN A 189 15.12 -23.68 0.81
N LEU A 190 14.67 -22.75 -0.04
CA LEU A 190 13.31 -22.68 -0.55
C LEU A 190 13.29 -22.62 -2.08
N SER A 191 12.35 -23.33 -2.69
CA SER A 191 12.10 -23.25 -4.14
C SER A 191 11.35 -21.96 -4.51
N PHE A 192 10.53 -21.45 -3.59
CA PHE A 192 9.81 -20.18 -3.75
C PHE A 192 9.45 -19.54 -2.41
N ILE A 193 9.10 -18.25 -2.45
CA ILE A 193 8.65 -17.48 -1.30
C ILE A 193 7.24 -16.91 -1.52
N LEU A 194 6.38 -17.06 -0.52
CA LEU A 194 5.09 -16.38 -0.39
C LEU A 194 5.22 -15.25 0.65
N SER A 195 5.39 -14.02 0.19
CA SER A 195 5.66 -12.87 1.06
C SER A 195 4.56 -12.61 2.09
N TYR A 196 3.31 -13.00 1.80
CA TYR A 196 2.20 -12.92 2.76
C TYR A 196 2.50 -13.65 4.08
N LYS A 197 3.32 -14.71 4.06
CA LYS A 197 3.69 -15.49 5.27
C LYS A 197 4.51 -14.69 6.28
N PHE A 198 5.14 -13.59 5.87
CA PHE A 198 5.87 -12.68 6.76
C PHE A 198 5.00 -11.52 7.27
N SER A 199 3.73 -11.47 6.87
CA SER A 199 2.82 -10.41 7.32
C SER A 199 2.25 -10.70 8.71
N GLN A 200 1.95 -9.63 9.45
CA GLN A 200 1.24 -9.72 10.74
C GLN A 200 -0.25 -10.09 10.59
N ASP A 201 -0.77 -10.23 9.36
CA ASP A 201 -2.19 -10.49 9.10
C ASP A 201 -2.65 -11.80 9.77
N HIS A 202 -1.76 -12.79 9.89
CA HIS A 202 -2.05 -14.03 10.61
C HIS A 202 -2.40 -13.80 12.08
N ILE A 203 -1.71 -12.86 12.73
CA ILE A 203 -1.98 -12.46 14.12
C ILE A 203 -3.28 -11.63 14.19
N GLU A 204 -3.51 -10.73 13.23
CA GLU A 204 -4.76 -9.97 13.16
C GLU A 204 -6.00 -10.86 12.95
N MET A 205 -5.85 -11.93 12.16
CA MET A 205 -6.87 -12.96 11.99
C MET A 205 -7.14 -13.70 13.30
N LEU A 206 -6.09 -14.09 14.05
CA LEU A 206 -6.23 -14.70 15.37
C LEU A 206 -7.00 -13.78 16.33
N PHE A 207 -6.65 -12.49 16.41
CA PHE A 207 -7.38 -11.54 17.25
C PHE A 207 -8.85 -11.38 16.84
N SER A 208 -9.14 -11.48 15.55
CA SER A 208 -10.51 -11.44 15.06
C SER A 208 -11.29 -12.68 15.46
N ALA A 209 -10.67 -13.86 15.41
CA ALA A 209 -11.26 -15.11 15.89
C ALA A 209 -11.53 -15.09 17.41
N ILE A 210 -10.60 -14.52 18.19
CA ILE A 210 -10.78 -14.34 19.65
C ILE A 210 -11.98 -13.42 19.93
N ARG A 211 -12.05 -12.26 19.27
CA ARG A 211 -13.19 -11.33 19.43
C ARG A 211 -14.52 -11.97 19.02
N ALA A 212 -14.54 -12.78 17.96
CA ALA A 212 -15.75 -13.45 17.49
C ALA A 212 -16.37 -14.40 18.54
N ARG A 213 -15.56 -14.98 19.44
CA ARG A 213 -16.08 -15.82 20.54
C ARG A 213 -16.88 -15.05 21.59
N GLY A 214 -16.66 -13.74 21.71
CA GLY A 214 -17.42 -12.88 22.60
C GLY A 214 -18.82 -12.51 22.08
N GLY A 215 -19.20 -12.98 20.88
CA GLY A 215 -20.46 -12.61 20.24
C GLY A 215 -20.52 -11.10 19.99
N TYR A 216 -21.46 -10.42 20.65
CA TYR A 216 -21.58 -8.96 20.58
C TYR A 216 -20.54 -8.19 21.41
N ASN A 217 -19.74 -8.88 22.24
CA ASN A 217 -18.68 -8.25 23.01
C ASN A 217 -17.37 -8.14 22.20
N ASN A 218 -17.19 -7.01 21.52
CA ASN A 218 -15.99 -6.72 20.73
C ASN A 218 -14.76 -6.32 21.58
N ASN A 219 -14.92 -6.11 22.89
CA ASN A 219 -13.84 -5.67 23.78
C ASN A 219 -13.76 -6.62 25.00
N PRO A 220 -13.22 -7.83 24.83
CA PRO A 220 -13.16 -8.81 25.90
C PRO A 220 -12.26 -8.34 27.05
N THR A 221 -12.59 -8.74 28.28
CA THR A 221 -11.68 -8.61 29.42
C THR A 221 -10.49 -9.56 29.27
N VAL A 222 -9.44 -9.39 30.07
CA VAL A 222 -8.27 -10.27 30.07
C VAL A 222 -8.67 -11.74 30.30
N ALA A 223 -9.56 -12.01 31.26
CA ALA A 223 -10.05 -13.36 31.53
C ALA A 223 -10.84 -13.95 30.35
N GLN A 224 -11.67 -13.13 29.67
CA GLN A 224 -12.40 -13.56 28.48
C GLN A 224 -11.46 -13.83 27.30
N PHE A 225 -10.42 -13.00 27.13
CA PHE A 225 -9.38 -13.22 26.13
C PHE A 225 -8.65 -14.54 26.39
N GLU A 226 -8.22 -14.79 27.63
CA GLU A 226 -7.52 -16.02 28.01
C GLU A 226 -8.37 -17.26 27.76
N ALA A 227 -9.64 -17.24 28.20
CA ALA A 227 -10.58 -18.35 27.97
C ALA A 227 -10.80 -18.61 26.47
N ALA A 228 -11.01 -17.56 25.67
CA ALA A 228 -11.19 -17.68 24.23
C ALA A 228 -9.92 -18.19 23.53
N TYR A 229 -8.75 -17.71 23.94
CA TYR A 229 -7.45 -18.15 23.42
C TYR A 229 -7.22 -19.64 23.70
N LYS A 230 -7.38 -20.08 24.96
CA LYS A 230 -7.28 -21.50 25.36
C LYS A 230 -8.21 -22.38 24.52
N ALA A 231 -9.45 -21.94 24.34
CA ALA A 231 -10.44 -22.70 23.58
C ALA A 231 -10.14 -22.75 22.07
N ILE A 232 -9.49 -21.73 21.49
CA ILE A 232 -9.00 -21.77 20.10
C ILE A 232 -7.82 -22.73 19.99
N ALA A 233 -6.86 -22.67 20.92
CA ALA A 233 -5.68 -23.52 20.94
C ALA A 233 -6.06 -25.01 20.98
N ILE A 234 -7.03 -25.40 21.82
CA ILE A 234 -7.53 -26.78 21.90
C ILE A 234 -8.16 -27.23 20.58
N ILE A 235 -8.91 -26.37 19.90
CA ILE A 235 -9.52 -26.72 18.61
C ILE A 235 -8.46 -26.89 17.52
N MET A 236 -7.41 -26.08 17.50
CA MET A 236 -6.34 -26.18 16.49
C MET A 236 -5.46 -27.43 16.65
N LEU A 237 -5.45 -28.05 17.83
CA LEU A 237 -4.69 -29.27 18.12
C LEU A 237 -5.46 -30.57 17.81
N LYS A 238 -6.73 -30.47 17.43
CA LYS A 238 -7.57 -31.59 16.98
C LYS A 238 -7.73 -31.56 15.47
#